data_AF-A0A849GU13-F1
#
_entry.id   AF-A0A849GU13-F1
#
_cell.length_a   1.000
_cell.length_b   1.000
_cell.length_c   1.000
_cell.angle_alpha   90.00
_cell.angle_beta   90.00
_cell.angle_gamma   90.00
#
_symmetry.space_group_name_H-M   'P 1'
#
loop_
_entity.id
_entity.type
_entity.pdbx_description
1 polymer ?
#
loop_
_entity_poly.entity_id
_entity_poly.type
_entity_poly.pdbx_seq_one_letter_code
_entity_poly.pdbx_strand_id
1 'polypeptide(L)'
;GLTVRNTCLRNGEMTTIDGTADIVGPGRLKVRLGGVPFAADYWVLWVDEGYRTAVVGVPSGRAGWILNRDPEIPADRLDAARSVLDFNGYDLGRLQRTAHGGSE
;
A
#
# COMPACT_ATOMS: atom_id res chain seq x y z
N GLY A 1 1.87 -13.25 -14.02
CA GLY A 1 1.69 -11.98 -13.29
C GLY A 1 0.54 -12.13 -12.30
N LEU A 2 0.62 -11.43 -11.17
CA LEU A 2 -0.49 -11.26 -10.24
C LEU A 2 -1.48 -10.25 -10.84
N THR A 3 -2.76 -10.35 -10.49
CA THR A 3 -3.76 -9.34 -10.81
C THR A 3 -3.86 -8.33 -9.67
N VAL A 4 -4.12 -7.06 -10.00
CA VAL A 4 -4.29 -5.97 -9.03
C VAL A 4 -5.60 -5.27 -9.35
N ARG A 5 -6.44 -5.05 -8.34
CA ARG A 5 -7.64 -4.23 -8.42
C ARG A 5 -7.62 -3.23 -7.28
N ASN A 6 -7.61 -1.94 -7.62
CA ASN A 6 -7.79 -0.88 -6.64
C ASN A 6 -9.21 -0.33 -6.78
N THR A 7 -9.94 -0.26 -5.67
CA THR A 7 -11.28 0.32 -5.61
C THR A 7 -11.29 1.42 -4.55
N CYS A 8 -11.88 2.57 -4.86
CA CYS A 8 -12.04 3.66 -3.92
C CYS A 8 -13.39 4.35 -4.08
N LEU A 9 -13.91 4.86 -2.96
CA LEU A 9 -15.09 5.73 -2.96
C LEU A 9 -14.63 7.17 -3.20
N ARG A 10 -15.12 7.79 -4.28
CA ARG A 10 -14.83 9.17 -4.65
C ARG A 10 -16.14 9.92 -4.83
N ASN A 11 -16.38 10.94 -4.00
CA ASN A 11 -17.62 11.74 -4.04
C ASN A 11 -18.91 10.89 -3.95
N GLY A 12 -18.88 9.80 -3.18
CA GLY A 12 -20.01 8.88 -3.05
C GLY A 12 -20.14 7.84 -4.17
N GLU A 13 -19.26 7.88 -5.18
CA GLU A 13 -19.24 6.91 -6.27
C GLU A 13 -18.06 5.95 -6.13
N MET A 14 -18.31 4.65 -6.32
CA MET A 14 -17.25 3.64 -6.35
C MET A 14 -16.54 3.67 -7.70
N THR A 15 -15.23 3.91 -7.66
CA THR A 15 -14.37 3.88 -8.85
C THR A 15 -13.35 2.75 -8.73
N THR A 16 -12.97 2.14 -9.85
CA THR A 16 -12.03 1.01 -9.89
C THR A 16 -11.00 1.19 -10.99
N ILE A 17 -9.78 0.73 -10.71
CA ILE A 17 -8.71 0.57 -11.70
C ILE A 17 -8.05 -0.81 -11.54
N ASP A 18 -8.03 -1.56 -12.65
CA ASP A 18 -7.44 -2.89 -12.73
C ASP A 18 -6.02 -2.84 -13.32
N GLY A 19 -5.23 -3.88 -13.03
CA GLY A 19 -3.85 -3.99 -13.49
C GLY A 19 -3.20 -5.33 -13.21
N THR A 20 -1.90 -5.39 -13.43
CA THR A 20 -1.07 -6.56 -13.20
C THR A 20 0.19 -6.21 -12.42
N ALA A 21 0.77 -7.20 -11.75
CA ALA A 21 2.08 -7.10 -11.11
C ALA A 21 2.98 -8.27 -11.49
N ASP A 22 4.21 -7.97 -11.90
CA ASP A 22 5.24 -8.97 -12.14
C ASP A 22 6.24 -8.98 -10.98
N ILE A 23 6.64 -10.16 -10.52
CA ILE A 23 7.66 -10.33 -9.50
C ILE A 23 9.02 -10.13 -10.15
N VAL A 24 9.79 -9.17 -9.65
CA VAL A 24 11.14 -8.84 -10.16
C VAL A 24 12.24 -9.12 -9.13
N GLY A 25 11.86 -9.61 -7.95
CA GLY A 25 12.74 -10.07 -6.89
C GLY A 25 11.98 -10.36 -5.59
N PRO A 26 12.65 -10.86 -4.54
CA PRO A 26 12.02 -11.06 -3.24
C PRO A 26 11.40 -9.76 -2.71
N GLY A 27 10.08 -9.76 -2.50
CA GLY A 27 9.32 -8.58 -2.06
C GLY A 27 9.27 -7.42 -3.06
N ARG A 28 9.76 -7.58 -4.30
CA ARG A 28 9.85 -6.50 -5.29
C ARG A 28 9.01 -6.82 -6.51
N LEU A 29 8.10 -5.91 -6.84
CA LEU A 29 7.20 -6.04 -7.96
C LEU A 29 7.26 -4.83 -8.90
N LYS A 30 6.87 -5.08 -10.15
CA LYS A 30 6.58 -4.05 -11.15
C LYS A 30 5.08 -4.06 -11.47
N VAL A 31 4.37 -3.01 -11.09
CA VAL A 31 2.91 -2.88 -11.25
C VAL A 31 2.56 -2.07 -12.50
N ARG A 32 1.59 -2.54 -13.28
CA ARG A 32 1.00 -1.83 -14.42
C ARG A 32 -0.49 -1.70 -14.20
N LEU A 33 -1.01 -0.48 -14.22
CA LEU A 33 -2.44 -0.20 -14.11
C LEU A 33 -3.01 0.20 -15.47
N GLY A 34 -4.26 -0.18 -15.75
CA GLY A 34 -4.94 0.15 -16.99
C GLY A 34 -5.01 1.66 -17.22
N GLY A 35 -4.66 2.10 -18.44
CA GLY A 35 -4.66 3.52 -18.81
C GLY A 35 -3.47 4.34 -18.28
N VAL A 36 -2.57 3.77 -17.48
CA VAL A 36 -1.34 4.43 -17.02
C VAL A 36 -0.17 4.03 -17.94
N PRO A 37 0.52 4.97 -18.60
CA PRO A 37 1.51 4.65 -19.64
C PRO A 37 2.86 4.17 -19.09
N PHE A 38 3.00 4.02 -17.78
CA PHE A 38 4.24 3.59 -17.12
C PHE A 38 3.95 2.57 -16.03
N ALA A 39 4.93 1.70 -15.78
CA ALA A 39 4.90 0.75 -14.69
C ALA A 39 5.57 1.35 -13.45
N ALA A 40 5.01 1.10 -12.26
CA ALA A 40 5.55 1.56 -10.99
C ALA A 40 6.24 0.44 -10.24
N ASP A 41 7.28 0.77 -9.47
CA ASP A 41 7.85 -0.16 -8.51
C ASP A 41 6.90 -0.31 -7.32
N TYR A 42 6.79 -1.51 -6.78
CA TYR A 42 5.97 -1.83 -5.62
C TYR A 42 6.75 -2.79 -4.74
N TRP A 43 7.37 -2.26 -3.68
CA TRP A 43 8.26 -3.02 -2.81
C TRP A 43 7.60 -3.24 -1.46
N VAL A 44 7.47 -4.51 -1.08
CA VAL A 44 7.07 -4.93 0.26
C VAL A 44 8.28 -4.78 1.17
N LEU A 45 8.21 -3.82 2.08
CA LEU A 45 9.30 -3.50 3.02
C LEU A 45 9.18 -4.33 4.29
N TRP A 46 7.95 -4.66 4.68
CA TRP A 46 7.65 -5.43 5.87
C TRP A 46 6.23 -6.02 5.79
N VAL A 47 6.05 -7.17 6.42
CA VAL A 47 4.76 -7.78 6.74
C VAL A 47 4.80 -8.27 8.19
N ASP A 48 3.68 -8.18 8.90
CA ASP A 48 3.57 -8.83 10.20
C ASP A 48 3.47 -10.36 10.07
N GLU A 49 3.72 -11.07 11.17
CA GLU A 49 3.71 -12.55 11.21
C GLU A 49 2.39 -13.15 10.68
N GLY A 50 1.27 -12.48 10.93
CA GLY A 50 -0.06 -12.92 10.51
C GLY A 50 -0.46 -12.51 9.08
N TYR A 51 0.41 -11.83 8.31
CA TYR A 51 0.07 -11.28 6.98
C TYR A 51 -1.20 -10.39 6.99
N ARG A 52 -1.44 -9.72 8.12
CA ARG A 52 -2.55 -8.79 8.34
C ARG A 52 -2.17 -7.39 7.91
N THR A 53 -0.94 -6.95 8.18
CA THR A 53 -0.46 -5.61 7.82
C THR A 53 0.81 -5.68 7.00
N ALA A 54 0.88 -4.82 5.99
CA ALA A 54 2.04 -4.71 5.12
C ALA A 54 2.46 -3.24 5.02
N VAL A 55 3.76 -3.01 4.96
CA VAL A 55 4.35 -1.74 4.55
C VAL A 55 4.87 -1.90 3.13
N VAL A 56 4.41 -1.03 2.24
CA VAL A 56 4.79 -1.01 0.84
C VAL A 56 5.31 0.37 0.49
N GLY A 57 6.28 0.46 -0.42
CA GLY A 57 6.63 1.73 -1.02
C GLY A 57 7.37 1.63 -2.34
N VAL A 58 7.73 2.81 -2.85
CA VAL A 58 8.60 2.95 -4.02
C VAL A 58 10.04 3.25 -3.56
N PRO A 59 11.09 2.80 -4.27
CA PRO A 59 12.48 2.90 -3.82
C PRO A 59 12.98 4.32 -3.60
N SER A 60 12.39 5.29 -4.29
CA SER A 60 12.74 6.70 -4.18
C SER A 60 12.23 7.37 -2.90
N GLY A 61 11.49 6.67 -2.04
CA GLY A 61 10.91 7.25 -0.82
C GLY A 61 9.71 8.19 -1.06
N ARG A 62 9.39 8.50 -2.32
CA ARG A 62 8.36 9.50 -2.66
C ARG A 62 6.92 9.07 -2.40
N ALA A 63 6.67 7.77 -2.22
CA ALA A 63 5.34 7.22 -1.99
C ALA A 63 5.41 5.89 -1.21
N GLY A 64 4.59 5.76 -0.17
CA GLY A 64 4.48 4.57 0.65
C GLY A 64 3.05 4.38 1.17
N TRP A 65 2.72 3.14 1.52
CA TRP A 65 1.41 2.73 2.00
C TRP A 65 1.56 1.78 3.18
N ILE A 66 0.69 1.95 4.17
CA ILE A 66 0.43 0.97 5.21
C ILE A 66 -0.91 0.33 4.85
N LEU A 67 -0.90 -0.98 4.62
CA LEU A 67 -2.08 -1.74 4.18
C LEU A 67 -2.47 -2.72 5.27
N ASN A 68 -3.77 -2.92 5.49
CA ASN A 68 -4.29 -3.87 6.46
C ASN A 68 -5.45 -4.69 5.87
N ARG A 69 -5.60 -5.92 6.36
CA ARG A 69 -6.70 -6.82 5.95
C ARG A 69 -8.07 -6.35 6.43
N ASP A 70 -8.12 -5.64 7.57
CA ASP A 70 -9.33 -4.99 8.09
C ASP A 70 -9.24 -3.46 7.94
N PRO A 71 -10.38 -2.74 7.99
CA PRO A 71 -10.40 -1.28 8.02
C PRO A 71 -9.56 -0.65 9.13
N GLU A 72 -9.50 -1.29 10.29
CA GLU A 72 -8.82 -0.78 11.48
C GLU A 72 -7.52 -1.52 11.74
N ILE A 73 -6.47 -0.75 12.04
CA ILE A 73 -5.14 -1.26 12.38
C ILE A 73 -4.94 -1.07 13.88
N PRO A 74 -4.61 -2.14 14.64
CA PRO A 74 -4.19 -2.01 16.04
C PRO A 74 -3.03 -1.02 16.19
N ALA A 75 -3.04 -0.23 17.27
CA ALA A 75 -2.13 0.89 17.45
C ALA A 75 -0.65 0.48 17.45
N ASP A 76 -0.32 -0.62 18.14
CA ASP A 76 1.02 -1.20 18.19
C ASP A 76 1.54 -1.59 16.79
N ARG A 77 0.69 -2.22 15.98
CA ARG A 77 1.05 -2.66 14.63
C ARG A 77 1.20 -1.50 13.67
N LEU A 78 0.35 -0.50 13.83
CA LEU A 78 0.44 0.75 13.09
C LEU A 78 1.72 1.52 13.43
N ASP A 79 2.12 1.58 14.71
CA ASP A 79 3.36 2.21 15.14
C ASP A 79 4.57 1.48 14.55
N ALA A 80 4.58 0.14 14.60
CA ALA A 80 5.60 -0.67 13.95
C ALA A 80 5.69 -0.38 12.43
N ALA A 81 4.54 -0.32 11.74
CA ALA A 81 4.49 -0.01 10.31
C ALA A 81 5.02 1.40 10.00
N ARG A 82 4.74 2.40 10.85
CA ARG A 82 5.29 3.76 10.73
C ARG A 82 6.81 3.77 10.95
N SER A 83 7.32 3.04 11.93
CA SER A 83 8.75 2.91 12.17
C SER A 83 9.49 2.26 10.99
N VAL A 84 8.88 1.29 10.30
CA VAL A 84 9.45 0.71 9.07
C VAL A 84 9.57 1.77 7.98
N LEU A 85 8.54 2.59 7.77
CA LEU A 85 8.60 3.68 6.79
C LEU A 85 9.69 4.70 7.15
N ASP A 86 9.75 5.14 8.41
CA ASP A 86 10.78 6.08 8.87
C ASP A 86 12.20 5.53 8.67
N PHE A 87 12.43 4.28 9.08
CA PHE A 87 13.71 3.59 8.90
C PHE A 87 14.13 3.50 7.42
N ASN A 88 13.18 3.38 6.50
CA ASN A 88 13.45 3.33 5.06
C ASN A 88 13.48 4.72 4.40
N GLY A 89 13.46 5.81 5.17
CA GLY A 89 13.65 7.18 4.68
C GLY A 89 12.39 7.84 4.10
N TYR A 90 11.19 7.35 4.43
CA TYR A 90 9.93 7.98 4.04
C TYR A 90 9.57 9.11 5.02
N ASP A 91 9.08 10.24 4.49
CA ASP A 91 8.58 11.36 5.29
C ASP A 91 7.19 11.05 5.88
N LEU A 92 7.16 10.71 7.18
CA LEU A 92 5.91 10.39 7.88
C LEU A 92 4.92 11.57 7.96
N GLY A 93 5.39 12.82 7.81
CA GLY A 93 4.54 14.00 7.78
C GLY A 93 3.63 14.06 6.56
N ARG A 94 3.92 13.26 5.52
CA ARG A 94 3.10 13.12 4.30
C ARG A 94 2.08 12.00 4.36
N LEU A 95 2.08 11.19 5.42
CA LEU A 95 1.12 10.11 5.55
C LEU A 95 -0.29 10.68 5.74
N GLN A 96 -1.21 10.20 4.90
CA GLN A 96 -2.61 10.55 4.98
C GLN A 96 -3.40 9.34 5.45
N ARG A 97 -4.25 9.54 6.47
CA ARG A 97 -5.24 8.56 6.88
C ARG A 97 -6.32 8.48 5.81
N THR A 98 -6.50 7.30 5.23
CA THR A 98 -7.66 6.99 4.41
C THR A 98 -8.85 6.73 5.31
N ALA A 99 -9.98 7.38 5.04
CA ALA A 99 -11.23 7.03 5.70
C ALA A 99 -11.66 5.64 5.21
N HIS A 100 -11.91 4.74 6.15
CA HIS A 100 -12.49 3.43 5.87
C HIS A 100 -13.90 3.42 6.46
N GLY A 101 -14.86 2.82 5.76
CA GLY A 101 -16.17 2.54 6.34
C GLY A 101 -16.01 1.46 7.41
N GLY A 102 -15.62 1.85 8.61
CA GLY A 102 -15.79 1.03 9.80
C GLY A 102 -17.26 1.04 10.20
N SER A 103 -17.76 -0.08 10.73
CA SER A 103 -19.07 -0.16 11.38
C SER A 103 -19.11 0.85 12.52
N GLU A 104 -20.29 1.43 12.76
CA GLU A 104 -20.62 2.18 13.99
C GLU A 104 -20.17 1.45 15.27
#